data_AF-A0A2U2SM77-F1
#
_entry.id   AF-A0A2U2SM77-F1
#
_cell.length_a   1.000
_cell.length_b   1.000
_cell.length_c   1.000
_cell.angle_alpha   90.00
_cell.angle_beta   90.00
_cell.angle_gamma   90.00
#
_symmetry.space_group_name_H-M   'P 1'
#
loop_
_entity.id
_entity.type
_entity.pdbx_description
1 polymer ?
#
loop_
_entity_poly.entity_id
_entity_poly.type
_entity_poly.pdbx_seq_one_letter_code
_entity_poly.pdbx_strand_id
1 'polypeptide(L)' 'MRLRGFGVLLYLLGLSYGAVALAIKALGYRMSKTSVYLAVQEAAQPVPGMRQMGVFGGMCKAVLGADVTSVRCKGRWL' A
#
# COMPACT_ATOMS: atom_id res chain seq x y z
N MET A 1 9.61 -15.35 -0.84
CA MET A 1 9.05 -14.28 -1.69
C MET A 1 7.53 -14.36 -1.86
N ARG A 2 6.95 -15.50 -2.28
CA ARG A 2 5.49 -15.64 -2.52
C ARG A 2 4.58 -15.24 -1.34
N LEU A 3 4.90 -15.66 -0.11
CA LEU A 3 4.09 -15.36 1.07
C LEU A 3 4.08 -13.86 1.43
N ARG A 4 5.20 -13.16 1.23
CA ARG A 4 5.28 -11.71 1.46
C ARG A 4 4.40 -10.96 0.46
N GLY A 5 4.47 -11.33 -0.82
CA GLY A 5 3.62 -10.74 -1.86
C GLY A 5 2.12 -10.95 -1.58
N PHE A 6 1.74 -12.16 -1.14
CA PHE A 6 0.37 -12.44 -0.72
C PHE A 6 -0.07 -11.59 0.49
N GLY A 7 0.81 -11.41 1.47
CA GLY A 7 0.56 -10.51 2.60
C GLY A 7 0.34 -9.05 2.18
N VAL A 8 1.13 -8.56 1.21
CA VAL A 8 0.96 -7.22 0.63
C VAL A 8 -0.37 -7.11 -0.13
N LEU A 9 -0.74 -8.13 -0.91
CA LEU A 9 -2.01 -8.17 -1.63
C LEU A 9 -3.20 -8.06 -0.67
N LEU A 10 -3.22 -8.88 0.38
CA LEU A 10 -4.26 -8.85 1.39
C LEU A 10 -4.34 -7.48 2.10
N TYR A 11 -3.19 -6.85 2.35
CA TYR A 11 -3.16 -5.49 2.91
C TYR A 11 -3.79 -4.46 1.96
N LEU A 12 -3.47 -4.53 0.66
CA LEU A 12 -4.04 -3.63 -0.36
C LEU A 12 -5.56 -3.81 -0.55
N LEU A 13 -6.08 -5.01 -0.26
CA LEU A 13 -7.53 -5.29 -0.20
C LEU A 13 -8.24 -4.67 1.01
N GLY A 14 -7.50 -3.98 1.90
CA GLY A 14 -8.06 -3.25 3.05
C GLY A 14 -7.93 -3.98 4.38
N LEU A 15 -7.27 -5.13 4.44
CA LEU A 15 -7.03 -5.81 5.72
C LEU A 15 -5.97 -5.07 6.52
N SER A 16 -6.19 -4.93 7.83
CA SER A 16 -5.14 -4.47 8.74
C SER A 16 -3.97 -5.45 8.79
N TYR A 17 -2.76 -4.98 9.13
CA TYR A 17 -1.57 -5.84 9.31
C TYR A 17 -1.82 -7.06 10.23
N GLY A 18 -2.65 -6.88 11.26
CA GLY A 18 -3.03 -7.96 12.17
C GLY A 18 -3.99 -8.97 11.52
N ALA A 19 -4.98 -8.47 10.77
CA ALA A 19 -5.91 -9.31 10.03
C ALA A 19 -5.20 -10.14 8.95
N VAL A 20 -4.22 -9.56 8.24
CA VAL A 20 -3.38 -10.30 7.29
C VAL A 20 -2.61 -11.43 7.99
N ALA A 21 -1.98 -11.15 9.14
CA ALA A 21 -1.26 -12.16 9.91
C ALA A 21 -2.17 -13.32 10.37
N LEU A 22 -3.42 -13.00 10.76
CA LEU A 22 -4.43 -14.00 11.11
C LEU A 22 -4.88 -14.82 9.90
N ALA A 23 -5.14 -14.18 8.77
CA ALA A 23 -5.55 -14.86 7.53
C ALA A 23 -4.46 -15.83 7.04
N ILE A 24 -3.20 -15.39 7.05
CA ILE A 24 -2.06 -16.24 6.70
C ILE A 24 -1.93 -17.44 7.67
N LYS A 25 -2.17 -17.21 8.97
CA LYS A 25 -2.21 -18.27 9.98
C LYS A 25 -3.33 -19.27 9.73
N ALA A 26 -4.52 -18.82 9.36
CA ALA A 26 -5.65 -19.68 9.02
C ALA A 26 -5.36 -20.57 7.79
N LEU A 27 -4.53 -20.09 6.86
CA LEU A 27 -4.05 -20.84 5.70
C LEU A 27 -2.88 -21.80 6.00
N GLY A 28 -2.51 -21.97 7.27
CA GLY A 28 -1.47 -22.90 7.71
C GLY A 28 -0.04 -22.34 7.75
N TYR A 29 0.15 -21.04 7.45
CA TYR A 29 1.47 -20.42 7.44
C TYR A 29 1.68 -19.48 8.63
N ARG A 30 2.91 -19.35 9.13
CA ARG A 30 3.21 -18.42 10.22
C ARG A 30 3.79 -17.13 9.67
N MET A 31 3.15 -16.00 9.99
CA MET A 31 3.68 -14.67 9.75
C MET A 31 3.28 -13.74 10.89
N SER A 32 4.23 -12.97 11.41
CA SER A 32 3.94 -11.98 12.45
C SER A 32 3.36 -10.70 11.83
N LYS A 33 2.57 -9.95 12.59
CA LYS A 33 2.09 -8.62 12.19
C LYS A 33 3.25 -7.70 11.78
N THR A 34 4.37 -7.76 12.51
CA THR A 34 5.59 -6.98 12.22
C THR A 34 6.20 -7.39 10.88
N SER A 35 6.22 -8.69 10.57
CA SER A 35 6.70 -9.18 9.28
C SER A 35 5.82 -8.71 8.12
N VAL A 36 4.49 -8.64 8.31
CA VAL A 36 3.56 -8.07 7.31
C VAL A 36 3.85 -6.58 7.12
N TYR A 37 4.00 -5.83 8.22
CA TYR A 37 4.35 -4.41 8.18
C TYR A 37 5.63 -4.17 7.37
N LEU A 38 6.71 -4.92 7.67
CA LEU A 38 7.98 -4.77 6.95
C LEU A 38 7.85 -5.13 5.47
N ALA A 39 7.09 -6.18 5.14
CA ALA A 39 6.86 -6.56 3.74
C ALA A 39 6.10 -5.48 2.96
N VAL A 40 5.11 -4.83 3.58
CA VAL A 40 4.38 -3.70 2.98
C VAL A 40 5.29 -2.49 2.80
N GLN A 41 6.12 -2.16 3.79
CA GLN A 41 7.05 -1.04 3.69
C GLN A 41 8.09 -1.26 2.60
N GLU A 42 8.66 -2.46 2.53
CA GLU A 42 9.60 -2.88 1.47
C GLU A 42 8.96 -2.73 0.09
N ALA A 43 7.71 -3.19 -0.07
CA ALA A 43 6.96 -3.05 -1.32
C ALA A 43 6.59 -1.60 -1.68
N ALA A 44 6.45 -0.72 -0.68
CA ALA A 44 6.09 0.67 -0.86
C ALA A 44 7.28 1.61 -1.13
N GLN A 45 8.52 1.18 -0.86
CA GLN A 45 9.72 2.00 -1.08
C GLN A 45 9.82 2.67 -2.46
N PRO A 46 9.49 2.03 -3.59
CA PRO A 46 9.60 2.67 -4.90
C PRO A 46 8.45 3.65 -5.21
N VAL A 47 7.35 3.64 -4.45
CA VAL A 47 6.12 4.40 -4.77
C VAL A 47 6.31 5.92 -4.76
N PRO A 48 7.06 6.55 -3.83
CA PRO A 48 7.29 8.00 -3.85
C PRO A 48 7.96 8.48 -5.15
N GLY A 49 8.87 7.68 -5.71
CA GLY A 49 9.57 7.98 -6.96
C GLY A 49 8.73 7.80 -8.23
N MET A 50 7.54 7.18 -8.12
CA MET A 50 6.62 6.99 -9.26
C MET A 50 5.77 8.22 -9.56
N ARG A 51 5.84 9.30 -8.76
CA ARG A 51 4.95 10.46 -8.92
C ARG A 51 5.55 11.57 -9.79
N GLN A 52 4.78 11.91 -10.82
CA GLN A 52 4.59 13.21 -11.49
C GLN A 52 5.32 13.54 -12.80
N MET A 53 6.64 13.38 -13.00
CA MET A 53 7.23 13.95 -14.24
C MET A 53 7.02 13.12 -15.52
N GLY A 54 7.02 11.78 -15.43
CA GLY A 54 6.95 10.91 -16.61
C GLY A 54 5.55 10.70 -17.20
N VAL A 55 4.49 10.86 -16.40
CA VAL A 55 3.10 10.54 -16.81
C VAL A 55 2.45 11.69 -17.61
N PHE A 56 2.96 12.92 -17.44
CA PHE A 56 2.41 14.13 -18.07
C PHE A 56 3.38 14.82 -19.04
N GLY A 57 4.63 14.36 -19.13
CA GLY A 57 5.66 14.91 -20.01
C GLY A 57 5.36 14.65 -21.49
N GLY A 58 4.46 15.46 -22.06
CA GLY A 58 4.08 15.40 -23.47
C GLY A 58 2.59 15.62 -23.75
N MET A 59 1.74 15.67 -22.72
CA MET A 59 0.29 15.89 -22.89
C MET A 59 -0.11 17.33 -22.53
N CYS A 60 -0.46 18.13 -23.54
CA CYS A 60 -1.27 19.35 -23.32
C CYS A 60 -2.68 18.92 -22.89
N LYS A 61 -2.95 18.85 -21.59
CA LYS A 61 -4.30 18.51 -21.09
C LYS A 61 -5.15 19.78 -20.99
N ALA A 62 -6.23 19.84 -21.76
CA ALA A 62 -7.20 20.94 -21.72
C ALA A 62 -8.02 20.98 -20.41
N VAL A 63 -8.11 19.86 -19.67
CA VAL A 63 -8.80 19.77 -18.38
C VAL A 63 -8.02 18.83 -17.46
N LEU A 64 -7.75 19.29 -16.24
CA LEU A 64 -7.16 18.49 -15.15
C LEU A 64 -8.17 18.48 -14.00
N GLY A 65 -8.80 17.32 -13.76
CA GLY A 65 -9.64 17.10 -12.59
C GLY A 65 -8.80 16.62 -11.41
N ALA A 66 -9.10 17.13 -10.22
CA ALA A 66 -8.51 16.65 -8.97
C ALA A 66 -9.61 16.03 -8.11
N ASP A 67 -9.38 14.79 -7.67
CA ASP A 67 -10.17 14.18 -6.58
C ASP A 67 -9.29 14.20 -5.32
N VAL A 68 -9.75 14.92 -4.30
CA VAL A 68 -8.97 15.15 -3.08
C VAL A 68 -9.45 14.19 -2.01
N THR A 69 -8.62 13.22 -1.67
CA THR A 69 -8.86 12.32 -0.53
C THR A 69 -8.16 12.84 0.71
N SER A 70 -8.90 13.04 1.81
CA SER A 70 -8.33 13.41 3.11
C SER A 70 -8.27 12.20 4.05
N VAL A 71 -7.18 12.08 4.80
CA VAL A 71 -7.01 10.99 5.77
C VAL A 71 -6.48 11.51 7.10
N ARG A 72 -6.91 10.90 8.20
CA ARG A 72 -6.44 11.29 9.54
C ARG A 72 -5.21 10.47 9.94
N CYS A 73 -4.05 11.09 9.92
CA CYS A 73 -2.78 10.49 10.30
C CYS A 73 -2.30 11.02 11.65
N LYS A 74 -2.16 10.14 12.64
CA LYS A 74 -1.73 10.50 14.02
C LYS A 74 -2.53 11.67 14.61
N GLY A 75 -3.84 11.68 14.36
CA GLY A 75 -4.75 12.71 14.85
C GLY A 75 -4.85 13.97 13.99
N ARG A 76 -3.99 14.17 12.99
CA ARG A 76 -4.01 15.32 12.07
C ARG A 76 -4.59 14.92 10.71
N TRP A 77 -5.36 15.80 10.10
CA TRP A 77 -5.83 15.63 8.72
C TRP A 77 -4.67 15.91 7.75
N LEU A 78 -4.47 15.01 6.78
CA LEU A 78 -3.54 15.10 5.66
C LEU A 78 -4.32 15.01 4.34
#